data_AF-A0A0N4WAF8-F1
#
_entry.id   AF-A0A0N4WAF8-F1
#
_cell.length_a   1.000
_cell.length_b   1.000
_cell.length_c   1.000
_cell.angle_alpha   90.00
_cell.angle_beta   90.00
_cell.angle_gamma   90.00
#
_symmetry.space_group_name_H-M   'P 1'
#
loop_
_entity.id
_entity.type
_entity.pdbx_description
1 polymer ?
#
loop_
_entity_poly.entity_id
_entity_poly.type
_entity_poly.pdbx_seq_one_letter_code
_entity_poly.pdbx_strand_id
1 'polypeptide(L)'
;MSSSCVHMPSAPAEKKRLRSWYAVIADKCAFPRTDSYAVTAVTMGATRCSECPLEKRMSRLPLQMCCSRCSSFLCLMHMKKHLRENRHEFAMSIETGFVYCAWCSDFVYNRVLEVMRLGAMNKYR
;
A
#
# COMPACT_ATOMS: atom_id res chain seq x y z
N MET A 1 -21.56 7.32 -6.26
CA MET A 1 -20.08 7.14 -6.23
C MET A 1 -19.81 5.66 -6.05
N SER A 2 -19.77 4.89 -7.15
CA SER A 2 -19.87 3.43 -7.08
C SER A 2 -19.38 2.73 -8.35
N SER A 3 -18.37 3.26 -9.04
CA SER A 3 -17.64 2.51 -10.05
C SER A 3 -16.30 2.08 -9.48
N SER A 4 -16.14 0.76 -9.29
CA SER A 4 -14.83 0.19 -9.01
C SER A 4 -13.87 0.61 -10.12
N CYS A 5 -12.62 0.90 -9.78
CA CYS A 5 -11.58 1.25 -10.75
C CYS A 5 -11.53 0.23 -11.91
N VAL A 6 -11.65 0.72 -13.15
CA VAL A 6 -11.66 -0.11 -14.37
C VAL A 6 -10.34 -0.85 -14.60
N HIS A 7 -9.25 -0.36 -14.00
CA HIS A 7 -7.92 -0.99 -14.07
C HIS A 7 -7.75 -2.14 -13.09
N MET A 8 -8.71 -2.36 -12.18
CA MET A 8 -8.65 -3.50 -11.26
C MET A 8 -8.56 -4.80 -12.05
N PRO A 9 -7.68 -5.74 -11.64
CA PRO A 9 -7.47 -6.97 -12.39
C PRO A 9 -8.77 -7.75 -12.57
N SER A 10 -9.05 -8.17 -13.80
CA SER A 10 -10.21 -9.00 -14.14
C SER A 10 -9.86 -10.50 -14.15
N ALA A 11 -8.62 -10.82 -14.55
CA ALA A 11 -8.11 -12.18 -14.64
C ALA A 11 -7.98 -12.85 -13.25
N PRO A 12 -8.36 -14.14 -13.10
CA PRO A 12 -8.33 -14.83 -11.81
C PRO A 12 -6.96 -14.85 -11.13
N ALA A 13 -5.90 -15.12 -11.90
CA ALA A 13 -4.52 -15.20 -11.39
C ALA A 13 -4.05 -13.84 -10.81
N GLU A 14 -4.36 -12.75 -11.51
CA GLU A 14 -3.98 -11.41 -11.08
C GLU A 14 -4.80 -10.92 -9.89
N LYS A 15 -6.10 -11.24 -9.85
CA LYS A 15 -6.95 -11.01 -8.68
C LYS A 15 -6.38 -11.70 -7.44
N LYS A 16 -5.98 -12.97 -7.57
CA LYS A 16 -5.36 -13.72 -6.48
C LYS A 16 -4.07 -13.06 -6.02
N ARG A 17 -3.17 -12.71 -6.95
CA ARG A 17 -1.91 -12.02 -6.65
C ARG A 17 -2.14 -10.72 -5.88
N LEU A 18 -3.02 -9.84 -6.38
CA LEU A 18 -3.32 -8.56 -5.75
C LEU A 18 -3.89 -8.75 -4.34
N ARG A 19 -4.82 -9.70 -4.15
CA ARG A 19 -5.39 -10.00 -2.82
C ARG A 19 -4.34 -10.57 -1.86
N SER A 20 -3.48 -11.48 -2.32
CA SER A 20 -2.40 -12.04 -1.51
C SER A 20 -1.41 -10.97 -1.07
N TRP A 21 -0.97 -10.11 -1.99
CA TRP A 21 -0.14 -8.95 -1.66
C TRP A 21 -0.83 -8.03 -0.65
N TYR A 22 -2.10 -7.68 -0.91
CA TYR A 22 -2.88 -6.81 -0.03
C TYR A 22 -2.95 -7.38 1.39
N ALA A 23 -3.30 -8.67 1.53
CA ALA A 23 -3.41 -9.33 2.82
C ALA A 23 -2.10 -9.27 3.61
N VAL A 24 -0.96 -9.50 2.95
CA VAL A 24 0.36 -9.46 3.59
C VAL A 24 0.70 -8.05 4.03
N ILE A 25 0.60 -7.05 3.16
CA ILE A 25 1.00 -5.69 3.51
C ILE A 25 0.02 -5.08 4.53
N ALA A 26 -1.28 -5.41 4.44
CA ALA A 26 -2.25 -4.95 5.43
C ALA A 26 -1.96 -5.53 6.81
N ASP A 27 -1.66 -6.83 6.93
CA ASP A 27 -1.39 -7.49 8.22
C ASP A 27 0.01 -7.17 8.78
N LYS A 28 1.01 -6.89 7.92
CA LYS A 28 2.40 -6.71 8.36
C LYS A 28 2.87 -5.26 8.43
N CYS A 29 2.26 -4.37 7.66
CA CYS A 29 2.72 -2.98 7.55
C CYS A 29 1.62 -2.00 7.98
N ALA A 30 0.38 -2.18 7.51
CA ALA A 30 -0.68 -1.20 7.79
C ALA A 30 -1.37 -1.38 9.14
N PHE A 31 -1.64 -2.62 9.51
CA PHE A 31 -2.29 -3.00 10.76
C PHE A 31 -1.46 -4.12 11.45
N PRO A 32 -0.18 -3.86 11.78
CA PRO A 32 0.69 -4.86 12.36
C PRO A 32 0.17 -5.38 13.71
N ARG A 33 0.31 -6.69 13.94
CA ARG A 33 0.21 -7.28 15.29
C ARG A 33 1.44 -6.90 16.11
N THR A 34 1.28 -6.26 17.26
CA THR A 34 2.34 -6.11 18.29
C THR A 34 2.47 -7.48 19.01
N ASP A 35 3.63 -8.10 19.24
CA ASP A 35 4.89 -7.61 19.84
C ASP A 35 6.16 -8.21 19.18
N SER A 36 6.11 -8.57 17.89
CA SER A 36 7.28 -9.15 17.22
C SER A 36 8.27 -8.05 16.81
N TYR A 37 9.50 -8.09 17.32
CA TYR A 37 10.61 -7.19 16.92
C TYR A 37 10.77 -7.10 15.39
N ALA A 38 10.58 -8.21 14.67
CA ALA A 38 10.65 -8.24 13.21
C ALA A 38 9.54 -7.38 12.57
N VAL A 39 8.33 -7.41 13.11
CA VAL A 39 7.21 -6.59 12.63
C VAL A 39 7.47 -5.11 12.93
N THR A 40 8.00 -4.80 14.11
CA THR A 40 8.41 -3.43 14.47
C THR A 40 9.52 -2.92 13.54
N ALA A 41 10.52 -3.75 13.23
CA ALA A 41 11.61 -3.40 12.32
C ALA A 41 11.12 -3.15 10.88
N VAL A 42 10.23 -4.00 10.37
CA VAL A 42 9.60 -3.81 9.04
C VAL A 42 8.78 -2.53 9.02
N THR A 43 7.98 -2.28 10.06
CA THR A 43 7.18 -1.05 10.18
C THR A 43 8.08 0.18 10.22
N MET A 44 9.14 0.17 11.04
CA MET A 44 10.11 1.26 11.11
C MET A 44 10.83 1.50 9.77
N GLY A 45 11.23 0.44 9.05
CA GLY A 45 11.83 0.56 7.72
C GLY A 45 10.85 1.12 6.67
N ALA A 46 9.58 0.71 6.75
CA ALA A 46 8.51 1.16 5.86
C ALA A 46 8.02 2.59 6.16
N THR A 47 8.33 3.15 7.34
CA THR A 47 7.95 4.53 7.69
C THR A 47 8.74 5.62 6.96
N ARG A 48 9.79 5.25 6.20
CA ARG A 48 10.69 6.21 5.56
C ARG A 48 10.81 5.95 4.07
N CYS A 49 10.56 7.00 3.29
CA CYS A 49 10.84 7.00 1.87
C CYS A 49 12.36 7.03 1.63
N SER A 50 12.89 6.02 0.93
CA SER A 50 14.32 5.91 0.60
C SER A 50 14.81 7.00 -0.36
N GLU A 51 13.92 7.59 -1.16
CA GLU A 51 14.26 8.61 -2.17
C GLU A 51 14.16 10.05 -1.67
N CYS A 52 13.57 10.31 -0.50
CA CYS A 52 13.49 11.67 0.02
C CYS A 52 14.89 12.19 0.39
N PRO A 53 15.17 13.51 0.30
CA PRO A 53 16.33 14.13 0.93
C PRO A 53 16.30 13.90 2.45
N LEU A 54 17.47 13.75 3.10
CA LEU A 54 17.58 13.47 4.54
C LEU A 54 16.76 14.43 5.42
N GLU A 55 16.77 15.72 5.09
CA GLU A 55 16.00 16.77 5.79
C GLU A 55 14.48 16.55 5.73
N LYS A 56 13.98 15.98 4.62
CA LYS A 56 12.56 15.67 4.41
C LYS A 56 12.18 14.25 4.83
N ARG A 57 13.15 13.38 5.18
CA ARG A 57 12.88 12.04 5.72
C ARG A 57 12.38 12.07 7.16
N MET A 58 12.68 13.16 7.89
CA MET A 58 12.30 13.30 9.30
C MET A 58 10.99 14.09 9.52
N SER A 59 10.43 14.70 8.49
CA SER A 59 9.13 15.38 8.59
C SER A 59 7.98 14.37 8.52
N ARG A 60 7.02 14.47 9.44
CA ARG A 60 5.85 13.58 9.62
C ARG A 60 4.84 13.55 8.45
N LEU A 61 5.18 14.09 7.28
CA LEU A 61 4.17 14.57 6.32
C LEU A 61 3.92 13.68 5.09
N PRO A 62 4.87 12.91 4.54
CA PRO A 62 4.58 12.17 3.33
C PRO A 62 3.91 10.82 3.60
N LEU A 63 2.67 10.67 3.12
CA LEU A 63 1.91 9.41 3.11
C LEU A 63 2.77 8.26 2.56
N GLN A 64 3.06 7.26 3.40
CA GLN A 64 3.90 6.13 3.02
C GLN A 64 3.14 5.10 2.21
N MET A 65 3.79 4.58 1.16
CA MET A 65 3.19 3.71 0.15
C MET A 65 4.05 2.47 -0.08
N CYS A 66 3.41 1.35 -0.35
CA CYS A 66 4.03 0.09 -0.78
C CYS A 66 3.57 -0.28 -2.19
N CYS A 67 4.50 -0.66 -3.07
CA CYS A 67 4.17 -1.09 -4.43
C CYS A 67 3.57 -2.51 -4.45
N SER A 68 2.66 -2.77 -5.40
CA SER A 68 2.03 -4.09 -5.60
C SER A 68 2.82 -5.09 -6.43
N ARG A 69 3.91 -4.64 -7.08
CA ARG A 69 4.70 -5.45 -8.02
C ARG A 69 6.13 -5.71 -7.56
N CYS A 70 6.64 -4.91 -6.62
CA CYS A 70 8.01 -5.00 -6.10
C CYS A 70 8.06 -4.58 -4.62
N SER A 71 9.22 -4.75 -3.99
CA SER A 71 9.46 -4.43 -2.58
C SER A 71 9.74 -2.95 -2.30
N SER A 72 9.31 -2.03 -3.17
CA SER A 72 9.55 -0.60 -2.99
C SER A 72 8.60 0.02 -1.97
N PHE A 73 9.18 0.75 -1.01
CA PHE A 73 8.47 1.58 -0.02
C PHE A 73 8.90 3.02 -0.19
N LEU A 74 7.95 3.89 -0.53
CA LEU A 74 8.19 5.28 -0.90
C LEU A 74 7.05 6.15 -0.39
N CYS A 75 7.28 7.45 -0.30
CA CYS A 75 6.18 8.39 -0.12
C CYS A 75 5.29 8.44 -1.37
N LEU A 76 4.07 8.97 -1.23
CA LEU A 76 3.15 9.11 -2.37
C LEU A 76 3.76 9.81 -3.58
N MET A 77 4.56 10.87 -3.38
CA MET A 77 5.21 11.59 -4.49
C MET A 77 6.18 10.70 -5.27
N HIS A 78 7.13 10.07 -4.57
CA HIS A 78 8.10 9.17 -5.21
C HIS A 78 7.43 7.89 -5.72
N MET A 79 6.39 7.41 -5.04
CA MET A 79 5.60 6.26 -5.51
C MET A 79 4.92 6.57 -6.85
N LYS A 80 4.33 7.76 -7.04
CA LYS A 80 3.76 8.15 -8.34
C LYS A 80 4.80 8.13 -9.47
N LYS A 81 6.02 8.57 -9.19
CA LYS A 81 7.15 8.49 -10.13
C LYS A 81 7.53 7.04 -10.41
N HIS A 82 7.75 6.25 -9.36
CA HIS A 82 8.09 4.82 -9.42
C HIS A 82 7.09 4.00 -10.24
N LEU A 83 5.79 4.19 -10.00
CA LEU A 83 4.73 3.48 -10.72
C LEU A 83 4.76 3.80 -12.23
N ARG A 84 5.04 5.06 -12.58
CA ARG A 84 5.15 5.51 -13.97
C ARG A 84 6.38 4.93 -14.67
N GLU A 85 7.54 5.02 -14.05
CA GLU A 85 8.82 4.58 -14.64
C GLU A 85 8.89 3.06 -14.80
N ASN A 86 8.36 2.31 -13.83
CA ASN A 86 8.39 0.85 -13.82
C ASN A 86 7.14 0.20 -14.41
N ARG A 87 6.16 1.00 -14.87
CA ARG A 87 4.86 0.53 -15.37
C ARG A 87 4.11 -0.36 -14.37
N HIS A 88 4.22 -0.04 -13.09
CA HIS A 88 3.47 -0.70 -12.03
C HIS A 88 2.14 0.01 -11.81
N GLU A 89 1.07 -0.74 -11.54
CA GLU A 89 -0.28 -0.21 -11.63
C GLU A 89 -0.84 0.24 -10.29
N PHE A 90 -0.47 -0.43 -9.21
CA PHE A 90 -1.04 -0.20 -7.88
C PHE A 90 0.02 -0.03 -6.79
N ALA A 91 -0.34 0.78 -5.80
CA ALA A 91 0.35 0.87 -4.52
C ALA A 91 -0.68 0.97 -3.39
N MET A 92 -0.30 0.65 -2.16
CA MET A 92 -1.16 0.80 -0.98
C MET A 92 -0.53 1.74 0.02
N SER A 93 -1.35 2.61 0.62
CA SER A 93 -0.94 3.39 1.79
C SER A 93 -0.78 2.47 2.99
N ILE A 94 0.39 2.47 3.62
CA ILE A 94 0.62 1.68 4.84
C ILE A 94 0.07 2.36 6.09
N GLU A 95 -0.50 3.56 5.98
CA GLU A 95 -1.14 4.23 7.13
C GLU A 95 -2.63 3.92 7.19
N THR A 96 -3.27 3.74 6.03
CA THR A 96 -4.73 3.61 5.91
C THR A 96 -5.18 2.29 5.31
N GLY A 97 -4.30 1.58 4.59
CA GLY A 97 -4.64 0.40 3.81
C GLY A 97 -5.37 0.70 2.49
N PHE A 98 -5.53 1.96 2.10
CA PHE A 98 -6.17 2.31 0.81
C PHE A 98 -5.24 2.08 -0.37
N VAL A 99 -5.81 1.60 -1.48
CA VAL A 99 -5.08 1.34 -2.72
C VAL A 99 -5.14 2.55 -3.65
N TYR A 100 -3.97 2.96 -4.13
CA TYR A 100 -3.77 3.95 -5.18
C TYR A 100 -3.64 3.26 -6.53
N CYS A 101 -4.33 3.77 -7.55
CA CYS A 101 -4.17 3.34 -8.93
C CYS A 101 -3.38 4.40 -9.71
N ALA A 102 -2.26 3.99 -10.32
CA ALA A 102 -1.41 4.87 -11.11
C ALA A 102 -2.15 5.49 -12.30
N TRP A 103 -3.05 4.74 -12.93
CA TRP A 103 -3.74 5.16 -14.15
C TRP A 103 -4.90 6.10 -13.85
N CYS A 104 -5.66 5.84 -12.78
CA CYS A 104 -6.67 6.78 -12.28
C CYS A 104 -6.05 8.03 -11.63
N SER A 105 -4.76 7.94 -11.28
CA SER A 105 -4.06 8.95 -10.48
C SER A 105 -4.68 9.23 -9.11
N ASP A 106 -5.48 8.29 -8.58
CA ASP A 106 -6.27 8.47 -7.36
C ASP A 106 -6.35 7.18 -6.52
N PHE A 107 -6.78 7.33 -5.27
CA PHE A 107 -7.19 6.22 -4.42
C PHE A 107 -8.50 5.62 -4.92
N VAL A 108 -8.54 4.30 -4.98
CA VAL A 108 -9.63 3.58 -5.63
C VAL A 108 -10.35 2.70 -4.63
N TYR A 109 -11.68 2.78 -4.66
CA TYR A 109 -12.53 1.88 -3.91
C TYR A 109 -12.72 0.56 -4.65
N ASN A 110 -12.55 -0.53 -3.92
CA ASN A 110 -12.94 -1.87 -4.35
C ASN A 110 -13.54 -2.61 -3.16
N ARG A 111 -14.78 -3.09 -3.31
CA ARG A 111 -15.53 -3.73 -2.23
C ARG A 111 -14.79 -4.90 -1.59
N VAL A 112 -14.08 -5.71 -2.38
CA VAL A 112 -13.35 -6.87 -1.85
C VAL A 112 -12.15 -6.42 -1.03
N LEU A 113 -11.38 -5.44 -1.53
CA LEU A 113 -10.25 -4.89 -0.80
C LEU A 113 -10.69 -4.15 0.47
N GLU A 114 -11.84 -3.47 0.44
CA GLU A 114 -12.40 -2.82 1.63
C GLU A 114 -12.78 -3.83 2.71
N VAL A 115 -13.42 -4.94 2.34
CA VAL A 115 -13.71 -6.03 3.29
C VAL A 115 -12.42 -6.59 3.90
N MET A 116 -11.36 -6.75 3.10
CA MET A 116 -10.05 -7.19 3.60
C MET A 116 -9.41 -6.16 4.54
N ARG A 117 -9.52 -4.86 4.21
CA ARG A 117 -9.02 -3.75 5.02
C ARG A 117 -9.69 -3.71 6.39
N LEU A 118 -11.02 -3.73 6.40
CA LEU A 118 -11.82 -3.74 7.63
C LEU A 118 -11.55 -5.01 8.44
N GLY A 119 -11.43 -6.15 7.78
CA GLY A 119 -11.05 -7.40 8.43
C GLY A 119 -9.67 -7.35 9.08
N ALA A 120 -8.68 -6.72 8.45
CA ALA A 120 -7.34 -6.53 9.03
C ALA A 120 -7.36 -5.52 10.18
N MET A 121 -8.07 -4.40 10.02
CA MET A 121 -8.19 -3.33 11.01
C MET A 121 -8.94 -3.78 12.27
N ASN A 122 -10.01 -4.56 12.12
CA ASN A 122 -10.86 -5.01 13.23
C ASN A 122 -10.37 -6.29 13.91
N LYS A 123 -9.31 -6.93 13.41
CA LYS A 123 -8.85 -8.24 13.90
C LYS A 123 -8.42 -8.23 15.37
N TYR A 124 -8.29 -7.05 15.98
CA TYR A 124 -7.85 -6.86 17.38
C TYR A 124 -8.59 -5.72 18.11
N ARG A 125 -9.81 -5.36 17.68
CA ARG A 125 -10.76 -4.64 18.53
C ARG A 125 -11.57 -5.66 19.33
#